data_AF-A0A3A9SCK1-F1
#
_entry.id   AF-A0A3A9SCK1-F1
#
_cell.length_a   1.000
_cell.length_b   1.000
_cell.length_c   1.000
_cell.angle_alpha   90.00
_cell.angle_beta   90.00
_cell.angle_gamma   90.00
#
_symmetry.space_group_name_H-M   'P 1'
#
loop_
_entity.id
_entity.type
_entity.pdbx_description
1 polymer ?
#
loop_
_entity_poly.entity_id
_entity_poly.type
_entity_poly.pdbx_seq_one_letter_code
_entity_poly.pdbx_strand_id
1 'polypeptide(L)'
;MELRVFTRDLEPLGIVDELISTIWQPTYWQQGNYDDCKLLAPVTKNNNTLLVKGNIVVLHGEAAEFTDEQGEWRRAMQITYRHITKDENNTEQIELQGCFLKKWFSKRVLLSNQIITGTNQEIINQLITNNVGDEAISARQFENFIMLAQDDLGGESVDYTTKYGDGLADAIYERALSGKLGYDILVNERNQLYGFWLYKGTDMSSGNSAGNTPCIFSRDFDNVTEQDYTESIENMKNVCYCTSAADEDGTIYAQEVENETETGIDRDEFYVDMTNISWTVKDEQGEETRLTPEQYLELMSTEAYAQLDDYGELMTFESTINTSKNLQYKEDFNVGDVVTTIEKNWGIRIDARITKISETWQSGKHTLEVTFGESMPTLLDKIKKVR
;
A
#
# COMPACT_ATOMS: atom_id res chain seq x y z
N MET A 1 -23.24 -4.55 -7.79
CA MET A 1 -22.50 -3.79 -6.76
C MET A 1 -23.50 -2.92 -6.01
N GLU A 2 -23.32 -2.82 -4.70
CA GLU A 2 -24.13 -2.06 -3.75
C GLU A 2 -23.17 -1.24 -2.87
N LEU A 3 -23.45 0.04 -2.63
CA LEU A 3 -22.64 0.87 -1.73
C LEU A 3 -23.41 1.12 -0.44
N ARG A 4 -22.91 0.57 0.67
CA ARG A 4 -23.45 0.81 2.00
C ARG A 4 -22.70 1.94 2.67
N VAL A 5 -23.45 2.81 3.34
CA VAL A 5 -22.89 4.00 3.97
C VAL A 5 -23.13 3.96 5.47
N PHE A 6 -22.08 4.28 6.21
CA PHE A 6 -22.04 4.29 7.66
C PHE A 6 -21.49 5.62 8.18
N THR A 7 -21.76 5.93 9.44
CA THR A 7 -21.01 6.96 10.16
C THR A 7 -19.56 6.50 10.36
N ARG A 8 -18.71 7.38 10.90
CA ARG A 8 -17.34 7.02 11.33
C ARG A 8 -17.31 6.02 12.48
N ASP A 9 -18.41 5.85 13.20
CA ASP A 9 -18.51 4.87 14.29
C ASP A 9 -19.16 3.57 13.82
N LEU A 10 -19.26 3.39 12.49
CA LEU A 10 -19.87 2.25 11.83
C LEU A 10 -21.36 2.06 12.16
N GLU A 11 -22.08 3.13 12.48
CA GLU A 11 -23.54 3.12 12.55
C GLU A 11 -24.13 3.13 11.13
N PRO A 12 -25.03 2.21 10.77
CA PRO A 12 -25.59 2.11 9.42
C PRO A 12 -26.46 3.33 9.12
N LEU A 13 -26.15 4.03 8.02
CA LEU A 13 -26.94 5.18 7.55
C LEU A 13 -27.90 4.78 6.41
N GLY A 14 -27.46 3.88 5.52
CA GLY A 14 -28.28 3.40 4.42
C GLY A 14 -27.47 2.90 3.23
N ILE A 15 -28.16 2.73 2.11
CA ILE A 15 -27.59 2.26 0.84
C ILE A 15 -27.75 3.40 -0.18
N VAL A 16 -26.73 3.62 -1.00
CA VAL A 16 -26.80 4.61 -2.09
C VAL A 16 -27.82 4.15 -3.14
N ASP A 17 -28.75 5.03 -3.52
CA ASP A 17 -29.84 4.66 -4.45
C ASP A 17 -29.35 4.53 -5.90
N GLU A 18 -28.82 5.63 -6.42
CA GLU A 18 -28.42 5.76 -7.82
C GLU A 18 -26.97 6.23 -7.90
N LEU A 19 -26.21 5.58 -8.78
CA LEU A 19 -24.82 5.88 -9.09
C LEU A 19 -24.67 6.05 -10.60
N ILE A 20 -23.96 7.10 -10.99
CA ILE A 20 -23.57 7.37 -12.38
C ILE A 20 -22.23 6.68 -12.68
N SER A 21 -21.28 6.81 -11.75
CA SER A 21 -19.96 6.21 -11.85
C SER A 21 -19.41 5.85 -10.48
N THR A 22 -18.65 4.76 -10.39
CA THR A 22 -17.85 4.39 -9.23
C THR A 22 -16.50 3.90 -9.72
N ILE A 23 -15.44 4.47 -9.16
CA ILE A 23 -14.06 4.03 -9.35
C ILE A 23 -13.55 3.58 -7.98
N TRP A 24 -13.00 2.37 -7.91
CA TRP A 24 -12.49 1.75 -6.69
C TRP A 24 -11.11 1.15 -6.97
N GLN A 25 -10.06 1.70 -6.33
CA GLN A 25 -8.68 1.40 -6.73
C GLN A 25 -7.80 0.87 -5.58
N PRO A 26 -8.06 -0.33 -5.04
CA PRO A 26 -7.23 -0.89 -3.98
C PRO A 26 -5.78 -1.08 -4.46
N THR A 27 -4.85 -0.70 -3.58
CA THR A 27 -3.41 -0.83 -3.79
C THR A 27 -2.82 -1.76 -2.75
N TYR A 28 -1.71 -2.42 -3.10
CA TYR A 28 -1.11 -3.46 -2.29
C TYR A 28 -0.34 -2.88 -1.09
N TRP A 29 0.81 -2.22 -1.29
CA TRP A 29 1.63 -1.64 -0.22
C TRP A 29 1.52 -0.11 -0.09
N GLN A 30 0.98 0.58 -1.09
CA GLN A 30 0.87 2.04 -1.13
C GLN A 30 -0.02 2.55 0.01
N GLN A 31 0.27 3.74 0.53
CA GLN A 31 -0.47 4.33 1.66
C GLN A 31 -1.89 4.81 1.29
N GLY A 32 -2.24 4.74 0.00
CA GLY A 32 -3.47 5.26 -0.58
C GLY A 32 -3.44 6.77 -0.86
N ASN A 33 -4.22 7.19 -1.84
CA ASN A 33 -4.44 8.58 -2.23
C ASN A 33 -5.89 9.00 -1.95
N TYR A 34 -6.11 10.32 -1.89
CA TYR A 34 -7.44 10.89 -1.65
C TYR A 34 -8.41 10.68 -2.82
N ASP A 35 -7.91 10.15 -3.92
CA ASP A 35 -8.65 9.96 -5.15
C ASP A 35 -8.63 8.48 -5.63
N ASP A 36 -8.20 7.55 -4.76
CA ASP A 36 -8.28 6.09 -4.98
C ASP A 36 -9.73 5.62 -5.15
N CYS A 37 -10.68 6.37 -4.58
CA CYS A 37 -12.11 6.11 -4.73
C CYS A 37 -12.81 7.37 -5.23
N LYS A 38 -13.58 7.25 -6.32
CA LYS A 38 -14.39 8.35 -6.88
C LYS A 38 -15.81 7.89 -7.11
N LEU A 39 -16.78 8.64 -6.60
CA LEU A 39 -18.20 8.36 -6.80
C LEU A 39 -18.86 9.56 -7.49
N LEU A 40 -19.66 9.28 -8.52
CA LEU A 40 -20.53 10.26 -9.15
C LEU A 40 -21.97 9.77 -9.01
N ALA A 41 -22.84 10.61 -8.43
CA ALA A 41 -24.22 10.26 -8.15
C ALA A 41 -25.16 11.45 -8.45
N PRO A 42 -26.43 11.24 -8.82
CA PRO A 42 -27.39 12.33 -8.89
C PRO A 42 -27.75 12.83 -7.49
N VAL A 43 -28.15 14.10 -7.39
CA VAL A 43 -28.69 14.67 -6.14
C VAL A 43 -30.10 14.13 -5.92
N THR A 44 -30.22 13.05 -5.14
CA THR A 44 -31.47 12.59 -4.55
C THR A 44 -31.52 12.97 -3.07
N LYS A 45 -32.71 12.94 -2.44
CA LYS A 45 -32.81 13.18 -0.98
C LYS A 45 -31.96 12.19 -0.18
N ASN A 46 -31.94 10.92 -0.60
CA ASN A 46 -31.16 9.88 0.06
C ASN A 46 -29.66 10.10 -0.15
N ASN A 47 -29.20 10.23 -1.40
CA ASN A 47 -27.80 10.46 -1.72
C ASN A 47 -27.24 11.72 -1.02
N ASN A 48 -28.01 12.81 -0.99
CA ASN A 48 -27.60 14.04 -0.30
C ASN A 48 -27.42 13.87 1.22
N THR A 49 -28.12 12.90 1.83
CA THR A 49 -28.03 12.58 3.26
C THR A 49 -26.87 11.62 3.55
N LEU A 50 -26.65 10.62 2.69
CA LEU A 50 -25.63 9.59 2.87
C LEU A 50 -24.23 10.07 2.46
N LEU A 51 -24.12 10.75 1.33
CA LEU A 51 -22.85 11.10 0.67
C LEU A 51 -22.24 12.37 1.27
N VAL A 52 -21.89 12.30 2.56
CA VAL A 52 -21.35 13.40 3.37
C VAL A 52 -19.92 13.08 3.81
N LYS A 53 -19.06 14.10 3.85
CA LYS A 53 -17.66 13.98 4.31
C LYS A 53 -17.59 13.36 5.69
N GLY A 54 -16.64 12.43 5.87
CA GLY A 54 -16.42 11.71 7.12
C GLY A 54 -17.11 10.34 7.18
N ASN A 55 -18.22 10.16 6.45
CA ASN A 55 -18.91 8.88 6.36
C ASN A 55 -18.05 7.82 5.68
N ILE A 56 -18.30 6.57 6.05
CA ILE A 56 -17.60 5.39 5.55
C ILE A 56 -18.48 4.72 4.50
N VAL A 57 -17.88 4.37 3.37
CA VAL A 57 -18.56 3.65 2.29
C VAL A 57 -17.92 2.28 2.15
N VAL A 58 -18.75 1.24 2.21
CA VAL A 58 -18.34 -0.16 2.01
C VAL A 58 -18.95 -0.67 0.71
N LEU A 59 -18.12 -1.28 -0.12
CA LEU A 59 -18.55 -1.91 -1.36
C LEU A 59 -19.05 -3.34 -1.09
N HIS A 60 -20.28 -3.61 -1.53
CA HIS A 60 -20.96 -4.89 -1.47
C HIS A 60 -21.19 -5.48 -2.85
N GLY A 61 -21.30 -6.81 -2.89
CA GLY A 61 -21.50 -7.59 -4.12
C GLY A 61 -20.31 -8.47 -4.49
N GLU A 62 -19.22 -8.42 -3.74
CA GLU A 62 -18.01 -9.23 -3.91
C GLU A 62 -17.69 -10.03 -2.65
N ALA A 63 -16.75 -10.98 -2.74
CA ALA A 63 -16.25 -11.68 -1.57
C ALA A 63 -15.61 -10.71 -0.57
N ALA A 64 -15.69 -11.05 0.72
CA ALA A 64 -14.97 -10.32 1.75
C ALA A 64 -13.45 -10.51 1.59
N GLU A 65 -12.66 -9.54 2.03
CA GLU A 65 -11.19 -9.65 1.96
C GLU A 65 -10.65 -10.65 2.97
N PHE A 66 -11.32 -10.73 4.11
CA PHE A 66 -10.96 -11.59 5.22
C PHE A 66 -12.23 -12.05 5.92
N THR A 67 -12.26 -13.29 6.38
CA THR A 67 -13.37 -13.85 7.14
C THR A 67 -12.81 -14.63 8.32
N ASP A 68 -13.31 -14.33 9.50
CA ASP A 68 -12.97 -15.02 10.74
C ASP A 68 -14.24 -15.37 11.54
N GLU A 69 -14.06 -15.77 12.79
CA GLU A 69 -15.17 -16.07 13.72
C GLU A 69 -16.10 -14.87 13.97
N GLN A 70 -15.59 -13.64 13.79
CA GLN A 70 -16.35 -12.41 13.96
C GLN A 70 -17.16 -12.05 12.71
N GLY A 71 -16.85 -12.64 11.56
CA GLY A 71 -17.60 -12.54 10.32
C GLY A 71 -16.76 -11.99 9.17
N GLU A 72 -17.43 -11.31 8.24
CA GLU A 72 -16.82 -10.77 7.04
C GLU A 72 -16.19 -9.39 7.28
N TRP A 73 -14.96 -9.23 6.80
CA TRP A 73 -14.19 -7.99 6.84
C TRP A 73 -13.99 -7.46 5.41
N ARG A 74 -14.40 -6.22 5.17
CA ARG A 74 -14.45 -5.62 3.83
C ARG A 74 -13.63 -4.34 3.77
N ARG A 75 -13.02 -4.06 2.62
CA ARG A 75 -12.42 -2.74 2.38
C ARG A 75 -13.51 -1.67 2.42
N ALA A 76 -13.12 -0.52 2.93
CA ALA A 76 -13.98 0.64 2.98
C ALA A 76 -13.17 1.89 2.62
N MET A 77 -13.88 2.93 2.19
CA MET A 77 -13.32 4.25 2.00
C MET A 77 -13.94 5.25 2.98
N GLN A 78 -13.20 6.29 3.32
CA GLN A 78 -13.75 7.47 3.99
C GLN A 78 -13.97 8.60 2.97
N ILE A 79 -15.16 9.20 2.95
CA ILE A 79 -15.45 10.36 2.10
C ILE A 79 -14.65 11.55 2.63
N THR A 80 -13.74 12.09 1.81
CA THR A 80 -12.89 13.25 2.17
C THR A 80 -13.26 14.50 1.40
N TYR A 81 -13.80 14.34 0.20
CA TYR A 81 -14.20 15.42 -0.68
C TYR A 81 -15.64 15.26 -1.17
N ARG A 82 -16.32 16.40 -1.33
CA ARG A 82 -17.67 16.47 -1.88
C ARG A 82 -17.83 17.75 -2.68
N HIS A 83 -18.28 17.61 -3.92
CA HIS A 83 -18.63 18.69 -4.81
C HIS A 83 -20.03 18.47 -5.36
N ILE A 84 -20.82 19.55 -5.45
CA ILE A 84 -22.18 19.51 -5.99
C ILE A 84 -22.24 20.50 -7.13
N THR A 85 -22.70 20.04 -8.29
CA THR A 85 -22.89 20.85 -9.48
C THR A 85 -24.35 20.88 -9.89
N LYS A 86 -24.73 21.93 -10.60
CA LYS A 86 -26.00 22.06 -11.29
C LYS A 86 -25.76 22.61 -12.68
N ASP A 87 -26.17 21.89 -13.71
CA ASP A 87 -25.99 22.33 -15.10
C ASP A 87 -27.14 23.24 -15.58
N GLU A 88 -27.01 23.76 -16.80
CA GLU A 88 -28.02 24.62 -17.45
C GLU A 88 -29.36 23.90 -17.67
N ASN A 89 -29.36 22.57 -17.68
CA ASN A 89 -30.55 21.72 -17.81
C ASN A 89 -31.21 21.40 -16.44
N ASN A 90 -30.75 22.02 -15.35
CA ASN A 90 -31.14 21.71 -13.96
C ASN A 90 -30.78 20.29 -13.48
N THR A 91 -29.85 19.61 -14.14
CA THR A 91 -29.30 18.34 -13.66
C THR A 91 -28.33 18.62 -12.51
N GLU A 92 -28.58 18.03 -11.36
CA GLU A 92 -27.75 18.17 -10.16
C GLU A 92 -26.98 16.88 -9.88
N GLN A 93 -25.67 16.99 -9.66
CA GLN A 93 -24.78 15.86 -9.43
C GLN A 93 -23.92 16.06 -8.17
N ILE A 94 -23.58 14.97 -7.50
CA ILE A 94 -22.65 14.88 -6.38
C ILE A 94 -21.42 14.11 -6.86
N GLU A 95 -20.28 14.78 -6.88
CA GLU A 95 -18.96 14.15 -7.05
C GLU A 95 -18.32 14.00 -5.66
N LEU A 96 -17.90 12.78 -5.34
CA LEU A 96 -17.14 12.47 -4.15
C LEU A 96 -15.77 11.93 -4.49
N GLN A 97 -14.81 12.23 -3.63
CA GLN A 97 -13.54 11.52 -3.58
C GLN A 97 -13.31 11.02 -2.16
N GLY A 98 -12.58 9.92 -2.06
CA GLY A 98 -12.21 9.31 -0.79
C GLY A 98 -10.97 8.46 -0.92
N CYS A 99 -10.45 8.11 0.26
CA CYS A 99 -9.32 7.21 0.41
C CYS A 99 -9.73 5.96 1.18
N PHE A 100 -9.04 4.85 0.89
CA PHE A 100 -9.10 3.66 1.74
C PHE A 100 -8.65 3.98 3.17
N LEU A 101 -9.17 3.23 4.13
CA LEU A 101 -8.99 3.53 5.55
C LEU A 101 -7.53 3.45 6.00
N LYS A 102 -6.67 2.66 5.34
CA LYS A 102 -5.21 2.67 5.60
C LYS A 102 -4.56 4.06 5.54
N LYS A 103 -5.16 5.01 4.81
CA LYS A 103 -4.70 6.41 4.82
C LYS A 103 -4.73 7.05 6.21
N TRP A 104 -5.50 6.50 7.15
CA TRP A 104 -5.57 7.00 8.53
C TRP A 104 -4.22 6.91 9.26
N PHE A 105 -3.34 5.98 8.89
CA PHE A 105 -1.98 5.94 9.46
C PHE A 105 -1.19 7.22 9.18
N SER A 106 -1.52 7.98 8.12
CA SER A 106 -0.86 9.25 7.82
C SER A 106 -1.24 10.38 8.80
N LYS A 107 -2.15 10.12 9.74
CA LYS A 107 -2.54 11.06 10.81
C LYS A 107 -1.62 10.96 12.04
N ARG A 108 -0.56 10.15 11.97
CA ARG A 108 0.35 9.87 13.09
C ARG A 108 1.80 10.10 12.65
N VAL A 109 2.58 10.59 13.60
CA VAL A 109 4.04 10.67 13.53
C VAL A 109 4.63 9.82 14.64
N LEU A 110 5.81 9.25 14.41
CA LEU A 110 6.55 8.47 15.39
C LEU A 110 7.09 9.40 16.50
N LEU A 111 7.00 8.96 17.76
CA LEU A 111 7.33 9.79 18.94
C LEU A 111 8.56 9.29 19.72
N SER A 112 9.31 8.35 19.16
CA SER A 112 10.50 7.80 19.80
C SER A 112 11.52 7.39 18.73
N ASN A 113 12.79 7.49 19.13
CA ASN A 113 13.88 6.81 18.45
C ASN A 113 14.05 5.46 19.11
N GLN A 114 13.74 4.38 18.42
CA GLN A 114 13.84 3.02 18.95
C GLN A 114 14.35 2.08 17.86
N ILE A 115 15.05 1.02 18.25
CA ILE A 115 15.35 -0.09 17.34
C ILE A 115 14.29 -1.16 17.56
N ILE A 116 13.68 -1.59 16.45
CA ILE A 116 12.77 -2.71 16.41
C ILE A 116 13.46 -3.81 15.60
N THR A 117 13.73 -4.94 16.23
CA THR A 117 14.31 -6.11 15.57
C THR A 117 13.22 -7.12 15.30
N GLY A 118 13.08 -7.53 14.05
CA GLY A 118 12.14 -8.58 13.66
C GLY A 118 11.94 -8.66 12.16
N THR A 119 11.05 -9.53 11.73
CA THR A 119 10.55 -9.55 10.35
C THR A 119 9.79 -8.26 10.03
N ASN A 120 9.67 -7.92 8.74
CA ASN A 120 8.85 -6.79 8.31
C ASN A 120 7.40 -6.87 8.85
N GLN A 121 6.85 -8.08 9.00
CA GLN A 121 5.54 -8.30 9.64
C GLN A 121 5.53 -7.85 11.11
N GLU A 122 6.49 -8.32 11.90
CA GLU A 122 6.59 -7.99 13.34
C GLU A 122 6.80 -6.49 13.54
N ILE A 123 7.69 -5.88 12.74
CA ILE A 123 7.95 -4.44 12.77
C ILE A 123 6.67 -3.64 12.48
N ILE A 124 5.95 -3.97 11.40
CA ILE A 124 4.69 -3.27 11.04
C ILE A 124 3.66 -3.41 12.17
N ASN A 125 3.50 -4.61 12.73
CA ASN A 125 2.56 -4.86 13.82
C ASN A 125 2.90 -4.04 15.06
N GLN A 126 4.19 -3.95 15.44
CA GLN A 126 4.64 -3.15 16.57
C GLN A 126 4.46 -1.64 16.31
N LEU A 127 4.76 -1.16 15.10
CA LEU A 127 4.53 0.25 14.72
C LEU A 127 3.06 0.64 14.88
N ILE A 128 2.13 -0.23 14.45
CA ILE A 128 0.70 0.03 14.55
C ILE A 128 0.22 -0.04 15.99
N THR A 129 0.61 -1.09 16.71
CA THR A 129 0.23 -1.31 18.11
C THR A 129 0.65 -0.12 19.00
N ASN A 130 1.87 0.40 18.80
CA ASN A 130 2.43 1.48 19.61
C ASN A 130 1.89 2.88 19.25
N ASN A 131 1.29 3.05 18.07
CA ASN A 131 0.91 4.39 17.56
C ASN A 131 -0.58 4.61 17.37
N VAL A 132 -1.36 3.55 17.14
CA VAL A 132 -2.82 3.62 16.98
C VAL A 132 -3.58 2.50 17.70
N GLY A 133 -2.93 1.37 17.98
CA GLY A 133 -3.52 0.23 18.68
C GLY A 133 -3.47 0.36 20.21
N ASP A 134 -3.61 -0.77 20.88
CA ASP A 134 -3.89 -0.84 22.31
C ASP A 134 -2.76 -0.30 23.21
N GLU A 135 -1.51 -0.33 22.73
CA GLU A 135 -0.34 0.21 23.45
C GLU A 135 -0.09 1.69 23.16
N ALA A 136 -0.82 2.29 22.22
CA ALA A 136 -0.73 3.73 21.99
C ALA A 136 -1.30 4.50 23.19
N ILE A 137 -0.73 5.69 23.46
CA ILE A 137 -1.30 6.61 24.44
C ILE A 137 -2.77 6.92 24.08
N SER A 138 -3.65 7.06 25.06
CA SER A 138 -5.10 7.15 24.83
C SER A 138 -5.54 8.24 23.85
N ALA A 139 -4.80 9.35 23.76
CA ALA A 139 -5.08 10.43 22.79
C ALA A 139 -4.77 10.06 21.33
N ARG A 140 -3.99 8.99 21.10
CA ARG A 140 -3.55 8.51 19.78
C ARG A 140 -4.23 7.22 19.35
N GLN A 141 -4.84 6.46 20.27
CA GLN A 141 -5.60 5.26 19.97
C GLN A 141 -6.71 5.54 18.94
N PHE A 142 -6.94 4.59 18.04
CA PHE A 142 -8.11 4.57 17.17
C PHE A 142 -9.24 3.82 17.88
N GLU A 143 -10.40 4.46 18.00
CA GLU A 143 -11.58 3.83 18.59
C GLU A 143 -12.05 2.65 17.71
N ASN A 144 -12.52 1.57 18.36
CA ASN A 144 -13.01 0.36 17.71
C ASN A 144 -12.02 -0.32 16.76
N PHE A 145 -10.71 -0.08 16.94
CA PHE A 145 -9.65 -0.66 16.12
C PHE A 145 -9.10 -1.93 16.77
N ILE A 146 -8.93 -2.98 15.97
CA ILE A 146 -8.30 -4.24 16.39
C ILE A 146 -7.25 -4.69 15.37
N MET A 147 -6.28 -5.46 15.85
CA MET A 147 -5.39 -6.23 14.97
C MET A 147 -6.11 -7.52 14.56
N LEU A 148 -6.26 -7.77 13.25
CA LEU A 148 -6.79 -9.05 12.79
C LEU A 148 -5.74 -10.15 12.97
N ALA A 149 -6.20 -11.39 13.07
CA ALA A 149 -5.31 -12.54 13.06
C ALA A 149 -4.55 -12.60 11.73
N GLN A 150 -3.24 -12.86 11.81
CA GLN A 150 -2.34 -12.93 10.68
C GLN A 150 -1.59 -14.26 10.72
N ASP A 151 -1.47 -14.92 9.57
CA ASP A 151 -0.54 -16.03 9.41
C ASP A 151 0.91 -15.55 9.52
N ASP A 152 1.84 -16.50 9.66
CA ASP A 152 3.26 -16.20 9.49
C ASP A 152 3.53 -15.91 8.00
N LEU A 153 3.85 -14.64 7.70
CA LEU A 153 4.13 -14.17 6.34
C LEU A 153 5.61 -14.40 5.96
N GLY A 154 6.42 -14.95 6.87
CA GLY A 154 7.84 -15.20 6.71
C GLY A 154 8.66 -13.94 6.52
N GLY A 155 9.90 -14.14 6.06
CA GLY A 155 10.88 -13.07 5.89
C GLY A 155 12.06 -13.24 6.84
N GLU A 156 13.06 -12.38 6.68
CA GLU A 156 14.25 -12.37 7.52
C GLU A 156 14.11 -11.30 8.61
N SER A 157 14.74 -11.54 9.75
CA SER A 157 14.81 -10.56 10.82
C SER A 157 15.76 -9.44 10.42
N VAL A 158 15.31 -8.20 10.55
CA VAL A 158 16.09 -7.00 10.28
C VAL A 158 15.96 -6.02 11.45
N ASP A 159 16.96 -5.17 11.60
CA ASP A 159 16.89 -4.05 12.53
C ASP A 159 16.30 -2.83 11.83
N TYR A 160 15.21 -2.31 12.38
CA TYR A 160 14.56 -1.08 11.91
C TYR A 160 14.62 0.00 12.96
N THR A 161 15.22 1.15 12.62
CA THR A 161 15.26 2.30 13.50
C THR A 161 14.10 3.24 13.22
N THR A 162 13.23 3.45 14.22
CA THR A 162 12.26 4.54 14.15
C THR A 162 12.92 5.86 14.46
N LYS A 163 12.41 6.94 13.86
CA LYS A 163 12.87 8.29 14.13
C LYS A 163 11.72 9.19 14.57
N TYR A 164 11.98 9.99 15.59
CA TYR A 164 11.04 10.97 16.11
C TYR A 164 10.67 11.97 15.01
N GLY A 165 9.36 12.12 14.80
CA GLY A 165 8.79 13.06 13.82
C GLY A 165 8.46 12.43 12.46
N ASP A 166 8.98 11.24 12.15
CA ASP A 166 8.71 10.57 10.88
C ASP A 166 7.24 10.12 10.79
N GLY A 167 6.69 10.08 9.57
CA GLY A 167 5.32 9.67 9.32
C GLY A 167 5.10 8.18 9.56
N LEU A 168 4.07 7.81 10.33
CA LEU A 168 3.76 6.39 10.57
C LEU A 168 3.43 5.65 9.27
N ALA A 169 2.66 6.28 8.37
CA ALA A 169 2.29 5.65 7.10
C ALA A 169 3.50 5.45 6.17
N ASP A 170 4.48 6.35 6.21
CA ASP A 170 5.74 6.21 5.44
C ASP A 170 6.55 5.02 5.96
N ALA A 171 6.72 4.92 7.29
CA ALA A 171 7.38 3.79 7.91
C ALA A 171 6.71 2.44 7.59
N ILE A 172 5.37 2.37 7.66
CA ILE A 172 4.64 1.15 7.30
C ILE A 172 4.81 0.83 5.80
N TYR A 173 4.73 1.83 4.93
CA TYR A 173 4.91 1.66 3.49
C TYR A 173 6.27 1.07 3.14
N GLU A 174 7.35 1.62 3.69
CA GLU A 174 8.71 1.16 3.39
C GLU A 174 8.94 -0.29 3.83
N ARG A 175 8.46 -0.66 5.03
CA ARG A 175 8.54 -2.03 5.53
C ARG A 175 7.63 -2.97 4.74
N ALA A 176 6.44 -2.52 4.35
CA ALA A 176 5.54 -3.30 3.53
C ALA A 176 6.12 -3.57 2.12
N LEU A 177 6.74 -2.56 1.50
CA LEU A 177 7.42 -2.69 0.23
C LEU A 177 8.59 -3.68 0.33
N SER A 178 9.49 -3.48 1.30
CA SER A 178 10.64 -4.36 1.55
C SER A 178 10.21 -5.80 1.85
N GLY A 179 9.17 -5.98 2.67
CA GLY A 179 8.60 -7.30 2.99
C GLY A 179 7.75 -7.91 1.88
N LYS A 180 7.48 -7.17 0.79
CA LYS A 180 6.50 -7.52 -0.26
C LYS A 180 5.13 -7.87 0.33
N LEU A 181 4.69 -7.10 1.32
CA LEU A 181 3.44 -7.23 2.06
C LEU A 181 2.45 -6.16 1.64
N GLY A 182 1.17 -6.49 1.66
CA GLY A 182 0.06 -5.55 1.50
C GLY A 182 -0.67 -5.35 2.80
N TYR A 183 -1.32 -4.21 2.93
CA TYR A 183 -2.12 -3.91 4.12
C TYR A 183 -3.34 -3.05 3.81
N ASP A 184 -4.35 -3.16 4.68
CA ASP A 184 -5.47 -2.21 4.73
C ASP A 184 -6.07 -2.15 6.15
N ILE A 185 -6.99 -1.19 6.36
CA ILE A 185 -7.91 -1.23 7.49
C ILE A 185 -9.28 -1.65 6.94
N LEU A 186 -9.73 -2.83 7.35
CA LEU A 186 -11.02 -3.41 6.96
C LEU A 186 -12.12 -3.01 7.94
N VAL A 187 -13.37 -3.17 7.51
CA VAL A 187 -14.56 -2.93 8.31
C VAL A 187 -15.30 -4.24 8.55
N ASN A 188 -15.64 -4.51 9.81
CA ASN A 188 -16.66 -5.48 10.18
C ASN A 188 -17.94 -4.74 10.56
N GLU A 189 -18.92 -4.75 9.65
CA GLU A 189 -20.18 -4.01 9.82
C GLU A 189 -21.02 -4.53 10.98
N ARG A 190 -20.97 -5.85 11.25
CA ARG A 190 -21.79 -6.48 12.28
C ARG A 190 -21.34 -6.10 13.68
N ASN A 191 -20.03 -6.08 13.89
CA ASN A 191 -19.43 -5.81 15.19
C ASN A 191 -19.01 -4.34 15.34
N GLN A 192 -19.14 -3.54 14.29
CA GLN A 192 -18.75 -2.12 14.26
C GLN A 192 -17.28 -1.91 14.61
N LEU A 193 -16.41 -2.75 14.01
CA LEU A 193 -14.97 -2.76 14.23
C LEU A 193 -14.19 -2.39 12.97
N TYR A 194 -13.05 -1.74 13.18
CA TYR A 194 -11.98 -1.55 12.22
C TYR A 194 -10.88 -2.57 12.47
N GLY A 195 -10.50 -3.34 11.45
CA GLY A 195 -9.52 -4.41 11.57
C GLY A 195 -8.28 -4.13 10.74
N PHE A 196 -7.11 -4.08 11.36
CA PHE A 196 -5.86 -4.03 10.61
C PHE A 196 -5.58 -5.38 9.97
N TRP A 197 -5.49 -5.38 8.64
CA TRP A 197 -5.22 -6.54 7.82
C TRP A 197 -3.87 -6.39 7.14
N LEU A 198 -2.99 -7.38 7.35
CA LEU A 198 -1.68 -7.50 6.72
C LEU A 198 -1.60 -8.86 6.01
N TYR A 199 -1.13 -8.89 4.77
CA TYR A 199 -1.17 -10.07 3.92
C TYR A 199 -0.01 -10.08 2.90
N LYS A 200 0.33 -11.27 2.38
CA LYS A 200 1.43 -11.45 1.41
C LYS A 200 0.97 -11.70 -0.04
N GLY A 201 -0.30 -12.01 -0.23
CA GLY A 201 -0.80 -12.56 -1.51
C GLY A 201 -0.26 -13.96 -1.81
N THR A 202 -0.86 -14.60 -2.79
CA THR A 202 -0.57 -15.99 -3.18
C THR A 202 0.27 -16.01 -4.45
N ASP A 203 1.25 -16.91 -4.53
CA ASP A 203 1.96 -17.17 -5.78
C ASP A 203 1.11 -18.05 -6.70
N MET A 204 0.50 -17.41 -7.69
CA MET A 204 -0.34 -17.98 -8.75
C MET A 204 0.41 -17.96 -10.10
N SER A 205 1.74 -17.83 -10.09
CA SER A 205 2.54 -17.89 -11.32
C SER A 205 2.49 -19.28 -11.96
N SER A 206 2.71 -19.34 -13.27
CA SER A 206 2.77 -20.61 -14.02
C SER A 206 3.88 -21.55 -13.54
N GLY A 207 4.90 -21.03 -12.86
CA GLY A 207 6.01 -21.80 -12.27
C GLY A 207 5.90 -22.02 -10.76
N ASN A 208 4.77 -21.66 -10.13
CA ASN A 208 4.66 -21.69 -8.67
C ASN A 208 4.92 -23.11 -8.10
N SER A 209 5.66 -23.15 -6.99
CA SER A 209 6.06 -24.41 -6.36
C SER A 209 5.02 -24.99 -5.41
N ALA A 210 4.04 -24.18 -5.00
CA ALA A 210 2.98 -24.56 -4.06
C ALA A 210 1.85 -25.38 -4.72
N GLY A 211 1.82 -25.48 -6.06
CA GLY A 211 0.79 -26.21 -6.79
C GLY A 211 -0.54 -25.46 -6.92
N ASN A 212 -0.52 -24.14 -6.73
CA ASN A 212 -1.68 -23.28 -6.93
C ASN A 212 -2.06 -23.25 -8.42
N THR A 213 -3.36 -23.10 -8.72
CA THR A 213 -3.84 -22.96 -10.09
C THR A 213 -3.28 -21.67 -10.70
N PRO A 214 -2.53 -21.72 -11.81
CA PRO A 214 -1.91 -20.52 -12.34
C PRO A 214 -2.92 -19.50 -12.90
N CYS A 215 -2.72 -18.23 -12.58
CA CYS A 215 -3.40 -17.11 -13.22
C CYS A 215 -2.50 -16.54 -14.32
N ILE A 216 -2.91 -16.72 -15.57
CA ILE A 216 -2.15 -16.26 -16.73
C ILE A 216 -2.93 -15.21 -17.51
N PHE A 217 -2.40 -13.99 -17.58
CA PHE A 217 -2.96 -12.88 -18.34
C PHE A 217 -2.34 -12.82 -19.73
N SER A 218 -3.15 -13.02 -20.77
CA SER A 218 -2.70 -12.99 -22.15
C SER A 218 -3.84 -12.78 -23.13
N ARG A 219 -3.60 -12.01 -24.20
CA ARG A 219 -4.56 -11.87 -25.30
C ARG A 219 -4.94 -13.19 -25.95
N ASP A 220 -4.02 -14.17 -25.96
CA ASP A 220 -4.27 -15.50 -26.52
C ASP A 220 -5.28 -16.31 -25.69
N PHE A 221 -5.46 -15.97 -24.43
CA PHE A 221 -6.50 -16.53 -23.56
C PHE A 221 -7.78 -15.69 -23.53
N ASP A 222 -7.85 -14.64 -24.35
CA ASP A 222 -9.01 -13.74 -24.50
C ASP A 222 -9.46 -13.11 -23.17
N ASN A 223 -8.54 -13.00 -22.21
CA ASN A 223 -8.77 -12.41 -20.89
C ASN A 223 -8.16 -11.02 -20.72
N VAL A 224 -7.43 -10.55 -21.72
CA VAL A 224 -6.83 -9.22 -21.77
C VAL A 224 -7.29 -8.51 -23.04
N THR A 225 -7.84 -7.30 -22.88
CA THR A 225 -8.28 -6.44 -23.99
C THR A 225 -7.24 -5.40 -24.39
N GLU A 226 -6.59 -4.79 -23.40
CA GLU A 226 -5.58 -3.75 -23.60
C GLU A 226 -4.37 -4.05 -22.71
N GLN A 227 -3.19 -3.69 -23.18
CA GLN A 227 -1.94 -3.85 -22.45
C GLN A 227 -1.07 -2.63 -22.72
N ASP A 228 -0.40 -2.18 -21.67
CA ASP A 228 0.63 -1.16 -21.70
C ASP A 228 1.86 -1.69 -20.97
N TYR A 229 3.05 -1.51 -21.55
CA TYR A 229 4.31 -1.93 -20.95
C TYR A 229 5.29 -0.77 -21.02
N THR A 230 5.87 -0.45 -19.86
CA THR A 230 6.96 0.51 -19.73
C THR A 230 8.14 -0.17 -19.06
N GLU A 231 9.30 -0.05 -19.71
CA GLU A 231 10.62 -0.47 -19.21
C GLU A 231 11.54 0.75 -19.25
N SER A 232 12.19 1.07 -18.13
CA SER A 232 13.02 2.28 -18.04
C SER A 232 14.14 2.14 -17.02
N ILE A 233 15.34 2.54 -17.46
CA ILE A 233 16.54 2.71 -16.63
C ILE A 233 16.87 4.18 -16.35
N GLU A 234 16.02 5.14 -16.76
CA GLU A 234 16.36 6.58 -16.71
C GLU A 234 16.71 7.10 -15.31
N ASN A 235 16.27 6.42 -14.26
CA ASN A 235 16.56 6.75 -12.87
C ASN A 235 17.20 5.59 -12.11
N MET A 236 17.67 4.56 -12.81
CA MET A 236 18.27 3.41 -12.17
C MET A 236 19.56 3.82 -11.45
N LYS A 237 19.76 3.29 -10.25
CA LYS A 237 21.00 3.41 -9.48
C LYS A 237 21.35 2.04 -8.93
N ASN A 238 22.63 1.69 -8.99
CA ASN A 238 23.13 0.39 -8.55
C ASN A 238 24.23 0.52 -7.48
N VAL A 239 24.67 1.74 -7.17
CA VAL A 239 25.67 2.03 -6.13
C VAL A 239 25.19 3.17 -5.24
N CYS A 240 25.15 2.93 -3.93
CA CYS A 240 24.87 3.92 -2.90
C CYS A 240 26.15 4.24 -2.11
N TYR A 241 26.54 5.51 -2.07
CA TYR A 241 27.48 6.01 -1.06
C TYR A 241 26.71 6.65 0.08
N CYS A 242 27.04 6.29 1.32
CA CYS A 242 26.38 6.87 2.48
C CYS A 242 27.35 7.29 3.58
N THR A 243 26.96 8.32 4.34
CA THR A 243 27.74 8.83 5.49
C THR A 243 26.93 8.86 6.76
N SER A 244 27.57 8.61 7.90
CA SER A 244 26.95 8.69 9.22
C SER A 244 26.73 10.14 9.68
N ALA A 245 25.86 10.33 10.67
CA ALA A 245 25.98 11.49 11.55
C ALA A 245 27.37 11.49 12.21
N ALA A 246 27.87 12.68 12.55
CA ALA A 246 29.12 12.78 13.31
C ALA A 246 28.99 12.08 14.67
N ASP A 247 29.96 11.21 14.97
CA ASP A 247 30.16 10.58 16.27
C ASP A 247 30.60 11.64 17.30
N GLU A 248 30.70 11.28 18.58
CA GLU A 248 31.05 12.19 19.68
C GLU A 248 32.42 12.86 19.50
N ASP A 249 33.35 12.19 18.84
CA ASP A 249 34.68 12.71 18.51
C ASP A 249 34.70 13.51 17.18
N GLY A 250 33.55 13.62 16.51
CA GLY A 250 33.39 14.26 15.20
C GLY A 250 33.68 13.34 14.02
N THR A 251 33.93 12.05 14.25
CA THR A 251 34.17 11.08 13.17
C THR A 251 32.90 10.89 12.34
N ILE A 252 33.05 10.92 11.02
CA ILE A 252 32.01 10.57 10.05
C ILE A 252 32.45 9.28 9.38
N TYR A 253 31.63 8.25 9.51
CA TYR A 253 31.85 6.98 8.83
C TYR A 253 31.22 7.04 7.45
N ALA A 254 31.83 6.35 6.48
CA ALA A 254 31.32 6.27 5.11
C ALA A 254 31.30 4.82 4.65
N GLN A 255 30.28 4.46 3.87
CA GLN A 255 30.13 3.14 3.26
C GLN A 255 29.71 3.25 1.80
N GLU A 256 30.06 2.21 1.06
CA GLU A 256 29.62 1.96 -0.31
C GLU A 256 28.81 0.66 -0.28
N VAL A 257 27.62 0.70 -0.88
CA VAL A 257 26.67 -0.41 -0.92
C VAL A 257 26.23 -0.63 -2.36
N GLU A 258 26.33 -1.87 -2.84
CA GLU A 258 25.93 -2.31 -4.17
C GLU A 258 25.34 -3.73 -4.11
N ASN A 259 24.39 -4.04 -5.00
CA ASN A 259 23.79 -5.38 -5.12
C ASN A 259 24.65 -6.32 -5.96
N GLU A 260 25.22 -5.80 -7.05
CA GLU A 260 26.12 -6.49 -7.95
C GLU A 260 27.36 -5.61 -8.18
N THR A 261 28.52 -6.24 -8.34
CA THR A 261 29.77 -5.51 -8.55
C THR A 261 29.87 -5.05 -10.00
N GLU A 262 29.44 -3.82 -10.22
CA GLU A 262 29.55 -3.12 -11.50
C GLU A 262 30.76 -2.20 -11.55
N THR A 263 31.33 -2.00 -12.74
CA THR A 263 32.57 -1.21 -12.90
C THR A 263 32.50 -0.23 -14.05
N GLY A 264 33.20 0.90 -13.92
CA GLY A 264 33.33 1.87 -15.00
C GLY A 264 32.03 2.58 -15.33
N ILE A 265 31.61 2.55 -16.59
CA ILE A 265 30.42 3.26 -17.08
C ILE A 265 29.11 2.64 -16.58
N ASP A 266 29.15 1.38 -16.16
CA ASP A 266 27.98 0.63 -15.68
C ASP A 266 27.66 0.95 -14.21
N ARG A 267 28.43 1.84 -13.56
CA ARG A 267 28.16 2.35 -12.20
C ARG A 267 27.30 3.60 -12.25
N ASP A 268 26.08 3.46 -11.76
CA ASP A 268 25.10 4.52 -11.62
C ASP A 268 24.92 4.85 -10.13
N GLU A 269 25.57 5.94 -9.72
CA GLU A 269 25.82 6.25 -8.30
C GLU A 269 24.86 7.30 -7.75
N PHE A 270 24.50 7.17 -6.47
CA PHE A 270 23.85 8.23 -5.68
C PHE A 270 24.43 8.31 -4.27
N TYR A 271 24.10 9.40 -3.57
CA TYR A 271 24.60 9.69 -2.23
C TYR A 271 23.47 9.87 -1.24
N VAL A 272 23.65 9.33 -0.04
CA VAL A 272 22.72 9.45 1.09
C VAL A 272 23.43 9.95 2.34
N ASP A 273 22.91 11.01 2.94
CA ASP A 273 23.35 11.44 4.27
C ASP A 273 22.49 10.77 5.35
N MET A 274 23.06 9.81 6.09
CA MET A 274 22.36 9.02 7.10
C MET A 274 22.31 9.74 8.47
N THR A 275 22.19 11.07 8.46
CA THR A 275 22.00 11.89 9.67
C THR A 275 20.64 11.68 10.32
N ASN A 276 19.75 10.95 9.66
CA ASN A 276 18.49 10.46 10.21
C ASN A 276 18.66 9.32 11.22
N ILE A 277 19.74 8.55 11.15
CA ILE A 277 20.05 7.50 12.14
C ILE A 277 20.64 8.16 13.40
N SER A 278 20.11 7.81 14.57
CA SER A 278 20.56 8.37 15.84
C SER A 278 21.61 7.47 16.48
N TRP A 279 22.73 8.04 16.94
CA TRP A 279 23.73 7.34 17.76
C TRP A 279 23.19 6.87 19.12
N THR A 280 22.04 7.38 19.54
CA THR A 280 21.38 7.00 20.79
C THR A 280 19.96 6.55 20.48
N VAL A 281 19.62 5.36 20.95
CA VAL A 281 18.32 4.73 20.76
C VAL A 281 17.75 4.33 22.11
N LYS A 282 16.42 4.23 22.19
CA LYS A 282 15.75 3.65 23.35
C LYS A 282 15.51 2.18 23.09
N ASP A 283 15.87 1.35 24.06
CA ASP A 283 15.47 -0.05 24.07
C ASP A 283 13.97 -0.20 24.41
N GLU A 284 13.46 -1.43 24.38
CA GLU A 284 12.06 -1.76 24.71
C GLU A 284 11.67 -1.34 26.14
N GLN A 285 12.64 -1.12 27.03
CA GLN A 285 12.44 -0.73 28.43
C GLN A 285 12.54 0.80 28.63
N GLY A 286 12.85 1.53 27.55
CA GLY A 286 12.98 2.99 27.54
C GLY A 286 14.33 3.50 28.02
N GLU A 287 15.31 2.64 28.25
CA GLU A 287 16.68 3.06 28.57
C GLU A 287 17.40 3.53 27.31
N GLU A 288 18.04 4.71 27.42
CA GLU A 288 18.84 5.26 26.32
C GLU A 288 20.18 4.54 26.26
N THR A 289 20.39 3.81 25.16
CA THR A 289 21.63 3.10 24.86
C THR A 289 22.30 3.74 23.66
N ARG A 290 23.61 3.96 23.76
CA ARG A 290 24.44 4.41 22.64
C ARG A 290 24.80 3.22 21.76
N LEU A 291 24.67 3.40 20.45
CA LEU A 291 25.10 2.40 19.48
C LEU A 291 26.63 2.33 19.40
N THR A 292 27.17 1.13 19.23
CA THR A 292 28.57 0.99 18.81
C THR A 292 28.73 1.39 17.35
N PRO A 293 29.94 1.75 16.90
CA PRO A 293 30.20 2.02 15.48
C PRO A 293 29.77 0.87 14.57
N GLU A 294 29.98 -0.39 14.99
CA GLU A 294 29.57 -1.57 14.22
C GLU A 294 28.04 -1.64 14.05
N GLN A 295 27.28 -1.41 15.12
CA GLN A 295 25.81 -1.40 15.06
C GLN A 295 25.28 -0.25 14.19
N TYR A 296 25.90 0.93 14.28
CA TYR A 296 25.51 2.07 13.45
C TYR A 296 25.77 1.77 11.96
N LEU A 297 26.91 1.16 11.63
CA LEU A 297 27.27 0.77 10.27
C LEU A 297 26.35 -0.31 9.70
N GLU A 298 25.86 -1.23 10.52
CA GLU A 298 24.86 -2.23 10.11
C GLU A 298 23.53 -1.56 9.75
N LEU A 299 23.04 -0.65 10.61
CA LEU A 299 21.82 0.13 10.33
C LEU A 299 21.96 0.98 9.06
N MET A 300 23.12 1.62 8.86
CA MET A 300 23.41 2.37 7.62
C MET A 300 23.34 1.45 6.41
N SER A 301 23.91 0.25 6.49
CA SER A 301 23.89 -0.70 5.38
C SER A 301 22.48 -1.17 5.06
N THR A 302 21.68 -1.52 6.08
CA THR A 302 20.27 -1.91 5.90
C THR A 302 19.46 -0.80 5.25
N GLU A 303 19.62 0.45 5.71
CA GLU A 303 18.92 1.58 5.12
C GLU A 303 19.39 1.90 3.70
N ALA A 304 20.69 1.79 3.43
CA ALA A 304 21.25 1.99 2.10
C ALA A 304 20.72 0.96 1.10
N TYR A 305 20.64 -0.33 1.47
CA TYR A 305 20.01 -1.35 0.63
C TYR A 305 18.53 -1.08 0.39
N ALA A 306 17.79 -0.69 1.44
CA ALA A 306 16.38 -0.33 1.30
C ALA A 306 16.17 0.87 0.36
N GLN A 307 17.08 1.86 0.37
CA GLN A 307 17.03 2.97 -0.58
C GLN A 307 17.47 2.55 -1.97
N LEU A 308 18.44 1.65 -2.11
CA LEU A 308 18.90 1.15 -3.41
C LEU A 308 17.77 0.41 -4.16
N ASP A 309 16.93 -0.33 -3.43
CA ASP A 309 15.74 -0.99 -4.00
C ASP A 309 14.75 0.00 -4.65
N ASP A 310 14.69 1.26 -4.18
CA ASP A 310 13.86 2.34 -4.76
C ASP A 310 14.44 2.92 -6.09
N TYR A 311 15.61 2.44 -6.50
CA TYR A 311 16.31 2.84 -7.73
C TYR A 311 16.58 1.67 -8.68
N GLY A 312 15.84 0.57 -8.56
CA GLY A 312 15.89 -0.51 -9.55
C GLY A 312 15.45 -0.09 -10.96
N GLU A 313 15.51 -1.04 -11.89
CA GLU A 313 14.92 -0.87 -13.22
C GLU A 313 13.38 -0.81 -13.14
N LEU A 314 12.78 0.22 -13.74
CA LEU A 314 11.32 0.39 -13.72
C LEU A 314 10.70 -0.51 -14.78
N MET A 315 9.96 -1.52 -14.33
CA MET A 315 9.13 -2.36 -15.19
C MET A 315 7.68 -2.31 -14.71
N THR A 316 6.82 -1.64 -15.48
CA THR A 316 5.38 -1.61 -15.21
C THR A 316 4.62 -2.23 -16.36
N PHE A 317 3.74 -3.16 -16.03
CA PHE A 317 2.82 -3.77 -16.98
C PHE A 317 1.40 -3.48 -16.53
N GLU A 318 0.62 -2.82 -17.35
CA GLU A 318 -0.79 -2.53 -17.08
C GLU A 318 -1.66 -3.30 -18.08
N SER A 319 -2.79 -3.85 -17.62
CA SER A 319 -3.71 -4.57 -18.49
C SER A 319 -5.16 -4.30 -18.13
N THR A 320 -5.97 -4.07 -19.16
CA THR A 320 -7.43 -4.07 -19.03
C THR A 320 -7.93 -5.50 -19.21
N ILE A 321 -8.53 -6.04 -18.16
CA ILE A 321 -8.96 -7.42 -18.05
C ILE A 321 -10.43 -7.57 -18.45
N ASN A 322 -10.72 -8.64 -19.19
CA ASN A 322 -12.09 -8.99 -19.53
C ASN A 322 -12.72 -9.82 -18.39
N THR A 323 -13.54 -9.17 -17.57
CA THR A 323 -14.20 -9.78 -16.40
C THR A 323 -15.23 -10.88 -16.73
N SER A 324 -15.61 -11.06 -18.00
CA SER A 324 -16.58 -12.08 -18.42
C SER A 324 -15.96 -13.44 -18.79
N LYS A 325 -14.66 -13.60 -18.54
CA LYS A 325 -13.85 -14.70 -19.07
C LYS A 325 -13.34 -15.63 -17.97
N ASN A 326 -12.22 -16.30 -18.22
CA ASN A 326 -11.72 -17.43 -17.43
C ASN A 326 -10.97 -17.06 -16.14
N LEU A 327 -10.77 -15.77 -15.85
CA LEU A 327 -10.19 -15.31 -14.59
C LEU A 327 -11.13 -14.28 -13.98
N GLN A 328 -11.61 -14.56 -12.77
CA GLN A 328 -12.53 -13.72 -12.01
C GLN A 328 -11.81 -13.11 -10.82
N TYR A 329 -11.85 -11.79 -10.73
CA TYR A 329 -11.32 -11.06 -9.58
C TYR A 329 -12.08 -11.43 -8.31
N LYS A 330 -11.38 -11.53 -7.17
CA LYS A 330 -11.87 -12.02 -5.86
C LYS A 330 -12.22 -13.51 -5.80
N GLU A 331 -12.13 -14.24 -6.91
CA GLU A 331 -12.28 -15.71 -6.91
C GLU A 331 -10.97 -16.40 -7.29
N ASP A 332 -10.38 -16.00 -8.42
CA ASP A 332 -9.15 -16.61 -8.96
C ASP A 332 -7.89 -15.81 -8.59
N PHE A 333 -7.99 -14.49 -8.50
CA PHE A 333 -6.88 -13.61 -8.16
C PHE A 333 -7.34 -12.38 -7.37
N ASN A 334 -6.43 -11.79 -6.59
CA ASN A 334 -6.65 -10.59 -5.81
C ASN A 334 -5.42 -9.65 -5.87
N VAL A 335 -5.58 -8.43 -5.36
CA VAL A 335 -4.45 -7.52 -5.14
C VAL A 335 -3.43 -8.23 -4.26
N GLY A 336 -2.15 -8.17 -4.65
CA GLY A 336 -1.06 -8.82 -3.95
C GLY A 336 -0.65 -10.18 -4.51
N ASP A 337 -1.46 -10.86 -5.32
CA ASP A 337 -1.06 -12.15 -5.90
C ASP A 337 0.07 -11.99 -6.93
N VAL A 338 0.93 -13.00 -7.04
CA VAL A 338 1.95 -13.08 -8.11
C VAL A 338 1.37 -13.91 -9.25
N VAL A 339 1.35 -13.37 -10.46
CA VAL A 339 0.68 -13.95 -11.62
C VAL A 339 1.61 -13.93 -12.83
N THR A 340 1.32 -14.74 -13.85
CA THR A 340 2.09 -14.72 -15.10
C THR A 340 1.39 -13.83 -16.12
N THR A 341 2.11 -12.89 -16.72
CA THR A 341 1.64 -12.08 -17.85
C THR A 341 2.43 -12.41 -19.10
N ILE A 342 1.73 -12.63 -20.22
CA ILE A 342 2.32 -13.02 -21.50
C ILE A 342 1.78 -12.14 -22.63
N GLU A 343 2.67 -11.43 -23.30
CA GLU A 343 2.41 -10.77 -24.59
C GLU A 343 3.41 -11.26 -25.64
N LYS A 344 2.92 -12.14 -26.51
CA LYS A 344 3.77 -12.87 -27.47
C LYS A 344 4.40 -11.97 -28.52
N ASN A 345 3.71 -10.92 -28.95
CA ASN A 345 4.23 -10.05 -30.00
C ASN A 345 5.39 -9.18 -29.50
N TRP A 346 5.44 -8.91 -28.19
CA TRP A 346 6.53 -8.18 -27.54
C TRP A 346 7.63 -9.12 -27.02
N GLY A 347 7.39 -10.44 -27.04
CA GLY A 347 8.30 -11.43 -26.47
C GLY A 347 8.34 -11.40 -24.94
N ILE A 348 7.33 -10.82 -24.30
CA ILE A 348 7.29 -10.61 -22.85
C ILE A 348 6.57 -11.79 -22.20
N ARG A 349 7.25 -12.40 -21.23
CA ARG A 349 6.67 -13.32 -20.24
C ARG A 349 7.28 -12.99 -18.89
N ILE A 350 6.47 -12.44 -18.00
CA ILE A 350 6.91 -12.02 -16.67
C ILE A 350 5.99 -12.63 -15.61
N ASP A 351 6.59 -13.02 -14.49
CA ASP A 351 5.86 -13.34 -13.27
C ASP A 351 5.92 -12.10 -12.38
N ALA A 352 4.79 -11.46 -12.17
CA ALA A 352 4.72 -10.14 -11.55
C ALA A 352 3.59 -10.08 -10.53
N ARG A 353 3.80 -9.27 -9.49
CA ARG A 353 2.79 -9.05 -8.46
C ARG A 353 1.74 -8.06 -8.91
N ILE A 354 0.48 -8.32 -8.59
CA ILE A 354 -0.62 -7.35 -8.74
C ILE A 354 -0.47 -6.29 -7.65
N THR A 355 -0.12 -5.06 -8.03
CA THR A 355 0.12 -3.96 -7.08
C THR A 355 -1.06 -3.00 -6.97
N LYS A 356 -1.91 -2.95 -7.99
CA LYS A 356 -3.13 -2.16 -8.00
C LYS A 356 -4.19 -2.85 -8.86
N ILE A 357 -5.43 -2.76 -8.39
CA ILE A 357 -6.60 -3.05 -9.20
C ILE A 357 -7.44 -1.78 -9.26
N SER A 358 -8.07 -1.52 -10.41
CA SER A 358 -8.94 -0.38 -10.66
C SER A 358 -10.24 -0.88 -11.25
N GLU A 359 -11.29 -0.84 -10.42
CA GLU A 359 -12.64 -1.24 -10.80
C GLU A 359 -13.47 -0.01 -11.12
N THR A 360 -14.03 0.02 -12.33
CA THR A 360 -14.88 1.11 -12.78
C THR A 360 -16.25 0.59 -13.16
N TRP A 361 -17.28 1.01 -12.43
CA TRP A 361 -18.68 0.80 -12.77
C TRP A 361 -19.26 2.08 -13.33
N GLN A 362 -19.59 2.09 -14.62
CA GLN A 362 -20.16 3.25 -15.29
C GLN A 362 -21.09 2.82 -16.42
N SER A 363 -22.26 3.46 -16.52
CA SER A 363 -23.23 3.23 -17.62
C SER A 363 -23.60 1.75 -17.82
N GLY A 364 -23.70 0.98 -16.73
CA GLY A 364 -24.01 -0.45 -16.75
C GLY A 364 -22.87 -1.37 -17.20
N LYS A 365 -21.66 -0.83 -17.41
CA LYS A 365 -20.44 -1.59 -17.70
C LYS A 365 -19.56 -1.67 -16.45
N HIS A 366 -18.88 -2.80 -16.30
CA HIS A 366 -17.83 -3.01 -15.30
C HIS A 366 -16.51 -3.24 -16.04
N THR A 367 -15.55 -2.35 -15.82
CA THR A 367 -14.18 -2.46 -16.36
C THR A 367 -13.23 -2.73 -15.20
N LEU A 368 -12.32 -3.70 -15.41
CA LEU A 368 -11.27 -4.05 -14.47
C LEU A 368 -9.91 -3.80 -15.11
N GLU A 369 -9.14 -2.88 -14.55
CA GLU A 369 -7.75 -2.62 -14.93
C GLU A 369 -6.83 -3.15 -13.83
N VAL A 370 -5.78 -3.85 -14.21
CA VAL A 370 -4.84 -4.49 -13.29
C VAL A 370 -3.44 -3.98 -13.61
N THR A 371 -2.77 -3.48 -12.59
CA THR A 371 -1.36 -3.05 -12.66
C THR A 371 -0.49 -4.11 -12.02
N PHE A 372 0.52 -4.56 -12.76
CA PHE A 372 1.51 -5.53 -12.32
C PHE A 372 2.90 -4.89 -12.20
N GLY A 373 3.72 -5.52 -11.36
CA GLY A 373 5.13 -5.16 -11.21
C GLY A 373 5.35 -4.09 -10.15
N GLU A 374 6.62 -3.80 -9.92
CA GLU A 374 7.03 -2.81 -8.93
C GLU A 374 6.70 -1.42 -9.48
N SER A 375 5.61 -0.85 -9.00
CA SER A 375 5.35 0.57 -9.18
C SER A 375 6.37 1.31 -8.32
N MET A 376 7.59 1.50 -8.84
CA MET A 376 8.53 2.41 -8.20
C MET A 376 7.93 3.82 -8.21
N PRO A 377 8.22 4.63 -7.17
CA PRO A 377 7.70 5.98 -7.10
C PRO A 377 8.03 6.73 -8.38
N THR A 378 7.01 7.28 -9.03
CA THR A 378 7.21 8.04 -10.26
C THR A 378 8.01 9.32 -9.96
N LEU A 379 8.54 9.95 -11.01
CA LEU A 379 9.28 11.23 -10.89
C LEU A 379 8.51 12.29 -10.07
N LEU A 380 7.17 12.28 -10.15
CA LEU A 380 6.26 13.14 -9.40
C LEU A 380 6.22 12.81 -7.89
N ASP A 381 6.37 11.54 -7.52
CA ASP A 381 6.38 11.09 -6.13
C ASP A 381 7.70 11.51 -5.44
N LYS A 382 8.83 11.43 -6.16
CA LYS A 382 10.14 11.91 -5.65
C LYS A 382 10.19 13.43 -5.51
N ILE A 383 9.58 14.21 -6.42
CA ILE A 383 9.54 15.70 -6.33
C ILE A 383 8.80 16.20 -5.06
N LYS A 384 7.81 15.45 -4.56
CA LYS A 384 7.12 15.81 -3.31
C LYS A 384 7.96 15.56 -2.05
N LYS A 385 8.87 14.57 -2.05
CA LYS A 385 9.78 14.30 -0.91
C LYS A 385 10.86 15.36 -0.73
N VAL A 386 11.22 16.10 -1.77
CA VAL A 386 12.32 17.11 -1.76
C VAL A 386 11.86 18.50 -1.29
N ARG A 387 10.63 18.65 -0.77
CA ARG A 387 10.07 19.97 -0.44
C ARG A 387 9.66 20.16 1.02
#